data_AF-A0A2V7JEF2-F1
#
_entry.id   AF-A0A2V7JEF2-F1
#
_cell.length_a   1.000
_cell.length_b   1.000
_cell.length_c   1.000
_cell.angle_alpha   90.00
_cell.angle_beta   90.00
_cell.angle_gamma   90.00
#
_symmetry.space_group_name_H-M   'P 1'
#
loop_
_entity.id
_entity.type
_entity.pdbx_description
1 polymer ?
#
loop_
_entity_poly.entity_id
_entity_poly.type
_entity_poly.pdbx_seq_one_letter_code
_entity_poly.pdbx_strand_id
1 'polypeptide(L)'
;MSKAWAEDGNHPPLTFTTSEWKSSADIFPMEYADILERHRVLFGDPPFNGIRVSPSDLRLQVEHQTMGKLLQLRQAVMGAGGDNRLQLEVLEKSLSTLMVVFRGVSRLFGHVPSQDYEELTRSLAQRASFSPDPFVKVIRHMRGAEKIPREDAAGILEGYLAAMERLVAYLNEYKS
;
A
#
# COMPACT_ATOMS: atom_id res chain seq x y z
N MET A 1 9.34 27.26 -4.39
CA MET A 1 9.56 25.84 -4.04
C MET A 1 8.44 24.93 -4.55
N SER A 2 7.14 25.26 -4.45
CA SER A 2 6.07 24.37 -4.96
C SER A 2 6.05 24.20 -6.49
N LYS A 3 6.47 25.21 -7.26
CA LYS A 3 6.43 25.17 -8.72
C LYS A 3 7.43 24.17 -9.33
N ALA A 4 8.69 24.20 -8.88
CA ALA A 4 9.71 23.22 -9.30
C ALA A 4 9.35 21.78 -8.89
N TRP A 5 8.75 21.59 -7.71
CA TRP A 5 8.30 20.27 -7.24
C TRP A 5 7.19 19.69 -8.12
N ALA A 6 6.24 20.53 -8.54
CA ALA A 6 5.16 20.13 -9.44
C ALA A 6 5.65 19.93 -10.89
N GLU A 7 6.62 20.73 -11.35
CA GLU A 7 7.26 20.59 -12.67
C GLU A 7 8.03 19.26 -12.79
N ASP A 8 8.54 18.72 -11.68
CA ASP A 8 9.14 17.37 -11.59
C ASP A 8 8.10 16.24 -11.48
N GLY A 9 6.80 16.55 -11.61
CA GLY A 9 5.71 15.56 -11.58
C GLY A 9 5.36 15.05 -10.17
N ASN A 10 5.90 15.67 -9.11
CA ASN A 10 5.59 15.27 -7.75
C ASN A 10 4.28 15.89 -7.27
N HIS A 11 3.45 15.10 -6.59
CA HIS A 11 2.25 15.61 -5.93
C HIS A 11 2.62 16.62 -4.83
N PRO A 12 1.83 17.68 -4.64
CA PRO A 12 2.03 18.61 -3.54
C PRO A 12 2.07 17.86 -2.19
N PRO A 13 2.96 18.24 -1.26
CA PRO A 13 3.01 17.61 0.05
C PRO A 13 1.72 17.88 0.82
N LEU A 14 1.32 16.94 1.67
CA LEU A 14 0.29 17.20 2.67
C LEU A 14 0.80 18.25 3.65
N THR A 15 0.08 19.37 3.75
CA THR A 15 0.41 20.48 4.64
C THR A 15 -0.61 20.55 5.76
N PHE A 16 -0.12 20.54 7.00
CA PHE A 16 -0.92 20.67 8.20
C PHE A 16 -0.42 21.82 9.05
N THR A 17 -1.32 22.52 9.70
CA THR A 17 -1.01 23.31 10.89
C THR A 17 -0.66 22.40 12.06
N THR A 18 0.05 22.92 13.07
CA THR A 18 0.36 22.14 14.29
C THR A 18 -0.89 21.66 15.02
N SER A 19 -1.98 22.43 14.99
CA SER A 19 -3.27 22.03 15.58
C SER A 19 -3.88 20.85 14.82
N GLU A 20 -3.94 20.92 13.49
CA GLU A 20 -4.47 19.82 12.67
C GLU A 20 -3.62 18.56 12.82
N TRP A 21 -2.30 18.71 12.89
CA TRP A 21 -1.39 17.59 13.15
C TRP A 21 -1.69 16.90 14.50
N LYS A 22 -2.05 17.66 15.53
CA LYS A 22 -2.36 17.10 16.85
C LYS A 22 -3.74 16.45 16.92
N SER A 23 -4.64 16.77 16.00
CA SER A 23 -6.05 16.38 16.06
C SER A 23 -6.53 15.51 14.89
N SER A 24 -5.63 14.97 14.06
CA SER A 24 -6.01 14.18 12.86
C SER A 24 -5.37 12.79 12.79
N ALA A 25 -4.75 12.32 13.88
CA ALA A 25 -4.15 10.99 13.96
C ALA A 25 -5.19 9.85 13.86
N ASP A 26 -6.44 10.13 14.20
CA ASP A 26 -7.61 9.26 14.03
C ASP A 26 -8.11 9.20 12.58
N ILE A 27 -7.89 10.28 11.81
CA ILE A 27 -8.30 10.39 10.40
C ILE A 27 -7.25 9.78 9.46
N PHE A 28 -5.96 9.94 9.77
CA PHE A 28 -4.82 9.48 8.96
C PHE A 28 -3.88 8.51 9.70
N PRO A 29 -4.38 7.46 10.39
CA PRO A 29 -3.56 6.65 11.28
C PRO A 29 -2.41 5.90 10.59
N MET A 30 -2.55 5.48 9.34
CA MET A 30 -1.50 4.83 8.53
C MET A 30 -0.36 5.81 8.23
N GLU A 31 -0.69 7.03 7.81
CA GLU A 31 0.29 8.08 7.52
C GLU A 31 1.06 8.48 8.78
N TYR A 32 0.35 8.63 9.90
CA TYR A 32 0.96 8.90 11.19
C TYR A 32 1.85 7.76 11.66
N ALA A 33 1.41 6.50 11.51
CA ALA A 33 2.22 5.34 11.83
C ALA A 33 3.48 5.26 10.95
N ASP A 34 3.38 5.61 9.67
CA ASP A 34 4.53 5.73 8.77
C ASP A 34 5.51 6.83 9.23
N ILE A 35 5.01 8.02 9.55
CA ILE A 35 5.84 9.16 9.98
C ILE A 35 6.51 8.88 11.33
N LEU A 36 5.77 8.38 12.32
CA LEU A 36 6.30 8.11 13.66
C LEU A 36 7.38 7.02 13.63
N GLU A 37 7.19 5.99 12.81
CA GLU A 37 8.17 4.91 12.63
C GLU A 37 9.38 5.38 11.79
N ARG A 38 9.12 6.13 10.72
CA ARG A 38 10.14 6.49 9.73
C ARG A 38 9.92 7.90 9.20
N HIS A 39 10.69 8.83 9.74
CA HIS A 39 10.76 10.21 9.24
C HIS A 39 12.20 10.70 9.14
N ARG A 40 12.35 11.79 8.40
CA ARG A 40 13.53 12.65 8.45
C ARG A 40 13.04 14.08 8.55
N VAL A 41 13.36 14.75 9.66
CA VAL A 41 13.07 16.18 9.81
C VAL A 41 14.01 16.95 8.90
N LEU A 42 13.45 17.66 7.92
CA LEU A 42 14.24 18.46 6.98
C LEU A 42 14.56 19.86 7.55
N PHE A 43 13.65 20.41 8.35
CA PHE A 43 13.80 21.72 8.99
C PHE A 43 12.83 21.88 10.18
N GLY A 44 13.26 22.62 11.22
CA GLY A 44 12.46 22.95 12.39
C GLY A 44 12.34 21.81 13.42
N ASP A 45 11.51 22.02 14.44
CA ASP A 45 11.28 21.03 15.49
C ASP A 45 10.17 20.05 15.10
N PRO A 46 10.35 18.74 15.34
CA PRO A 46 9.33 17.74 15.05
C PRO A 46 8.10 17.87 15.96
N PRO A 47 6.87 17.98 15.44
CA PRO A 47 5.65 18.12 16.25
C PRO A 47 5.12 16.77 16.77
N PHE A 48 5.97 15.76 16.99
CA PHE A 48 5.55 14.39 17.26
C PHE A 48 5.17 14.10 18.71
N ASN A 49 5.59 14.96 19.64
CA ASN A 49 5.35 14.72 21.06
C ASN A 49 3.84 14.63 21.38
N GLY A 50 3.45 13.57 22.08
CA GLY A 50 2.07 13.31 22.49
C GLY A 50 1.19 12.66 21.43
N ILE A 51 1.68 12.46 20.20
CA ILE A 51 0.93 11.83 19.12
C ILE A 51 0.96 10.31 19.27
N ARG A 52 -0.21 9.68 19.20
CA ARG A 52 -0.36 8.22 19.21
C ARG A 52 -1.40 7.80 18.18
N VAL A 53 -1.13 6.69 17.52
CA VAL A 53 -2.08 6.05 16.61
C VAL A 53 -2.87 5.02 17.38
N SER A 54 -4.19 5.17 17.42
CA SER A 54 -5.05 4.15 18.02
C SER A 54 -5.06 2.89 17.16
N PRO A 55 -4.95 1.68 17.75
CA PRO A 55 -5.15 0.44 17.01
C PRO A 55 -6.52 0.33 16.33
N SER A 56 -7.58 0.91 16.92
CA SER A 56 -8.93 0.91 16.33
C SER A 56 -8.99 1.70 15.02
N ASP A 57 -8.35 2.87 15.01
CA ASP A 57 -8.42 3.80 13.89
C ASP A 57 -7.53 3.29 12.76
N LEU A 58 -6.33 2.79 13.11
CA LEU A 58 -5.44 2.11 12.16
C LEU A 58 -6.15 0.94 11.49
N ARG A 59 -6.83 0.10 12.27
CA ARG A 59 -7.62 -1.01 11.75
C ARG A 59 -8.67 -0.53 10.75
N LEU A 60 -9.47 0.47 11.12
CA LEU A 60 -10.53 0.99 10.28
C LEU A 60 -9.99 1.52 8.94
N GLN A 61 -8.91 2.30 8.98
CA GLN A 61 -8.30 2.82 7.77
C GLN A 61 -7.68 1.70 6.91
N VAL A 62 -6.98 0.73 7.51
CA VAL A 62 -6.41 -0.41 6.78
C VAL A 62 -7.49 -1.22 6.06
N GLU A 63 -8.60 -1.51 6.73
CA GLU A 63 -9.73 -2.22 6.11
C GLU A 63 -10.33 -1.42 4.95
N HIS A 64 -10.58 -0.13 5.15
CA HIS A 64 -11.11 0.75 4.13
C HIS A 64 -10.18 0.85 2.91
N GLN A 65 -8.87 1.06 3.13
CA GLN A 65 -7.88 1.14 2.07
C GLN A 65 -7.74 -0.19 1.33
N THR A 66 -7.72 -1.32 2.05
CA THR A 66 -7.62 -2.65 1.42
C THR A 66 -8.82 -2.91 0.50
N MET A 67 -10.04 -2.66 0.98
CA MET A 67 -11.26 -2.82 0.18
C MET A 67 -11.26 -1.85 -1.01
N GLY A 68 -10.91 -0.58 -0.79
CA GLY A 68 -10.82 0.42 -1.85
C GLY A 68 -9.84 0.02 -2.95
N LYS A 69 -8.67 -0.53 -2.59
CA LYS A 69 -7.68 -1.03 -3.56
C LYS A 69 -8.15 -2.25 -4.32
N LEU A 70 -8.85 -3.19 -3.68
CA LEU A 70 -9.46 -4.30 -4.38
C LEU A 70 -10.49 -3.83 -5.43
N LEU A 71 -11.34 -2.86 -5.09
CA LEU A 71 -12.34 -2.32 -6.02
C LEU A 71 -11.68 -1.56 -7.19
N GLN A 72 -10.66 -0.73 -6.90
CA GLN A 72 -9.88 -0.03 -7.93
C GLN A 72 -9.18 -1.02 -8.87
N LEU A 73 -8.60 -2.09 -8.33
CA LEU A 73 -7.95 -3.13 -9.12
C LEU A 73 -8.96 -3.84 -10.03
N ARG A 74 -10.14 -4.22 -9.53
CA ARG A 74 -11.22 -4.80 -10.34
C ARG A 74 -11.64 -3.88 -11.49
N GLN A 75 -11.83 -2.58 -11.22
CA GLN A 75 -12.17 -1.60 -12.25
C GLN A 75 -11.07 -1.48 -13.31
N ALA A 76 -9.81 -1.44 -12.89
CA ALA A 76 -8.67 -1.36 -13.79
C ALA A 76 -8.55 -2.62 -14.69
N VAL A 77 -8.77 -3.80 -14.12
CA VAL A 77 -8.79 -5.07 -14.87
C VAL A 77 -9.93 -5.10 -15.89
N MET A 78 -11.15 -4.70 -15.50
CA MET A 78 -12.28 -4.59 -16.43
C MET A 78 -12.00 -3.58 -17.56
N GLY A 79 -11.38 -2.44 -17.24
CA GLY A 79 -11.02 -1.43 -18.22
C GLY A 79 -9.90 -1.86 -19.18
N ALA A 80 -8.95 -2.67 -18.72
CA ALA A 80 -7.91 -3.26 -19.57
C ALA A 80 -8.47 -4.34 -20.51
N GLY A 81 -9.53 -5.04 -20.10
CA GLY A 81 -10.13 -6.11 -20.89
C GLY A 81 -9.12 -7.20 -21.24
N GLY A 82 -9.12 -7.68 -22.49
CA GLY A 82 -8.14 -8.64 -23.00
C GLY A 82 -6.84 -8.03 -23.53
N ASP A 83 -6.59 -6.71 -23.34
CA ASP A 83 -5.35 -6.09 -23.79
C ASP A 83 -4.23 -6.37 -22.77
N ASN A 84 -3.39 -7.35 -23.10
CA ASN A 84 -2.23 -7.78 -22.33
C ASN A 84 -1.25 -6.65 -21.98
N ARG A 85 -1.12 -5.61 -22.83
CA ARG A 85 -0.26 -4.45 -22.52
C ARG A 85 -0.90 -3.61 -21.42
N LEU A 86 -2.20 -3.31 -21.53
CA LEU A 86 -2.90 -2.55 -20.49
C LEU A 86 -2.95 -3.31 -19.17
N GLN A 87 -3.12 -4.63 -19.22
CA GLN A 87 -3.05 -5.50 -18.05
C GLN A 87 -1.70 -5.42 -17.33
N LEU A 88 -0.59 -5.47 -18.07
CA LEU A 88 0.74 -5.28 -17.50
C LEU A 88 0.89 -3.90 -16.84
N GLU A 89 0.37 -2.84 -17.49
CA GLU A 89 0.37 -1.50 -16.88
C GLU A 89 -0.43 -1.44 -15.57
N VAL A 90 -1.53 -2.20 -15.44
CA VAL A 90 -2.28 -2.27 -14.18
C VAL A 90 -1.44 -2.89 -13.07
N LEU A 91 -0.67 -3.95 -13.36
CA LEU A 91 0.25 -4.56 -12.39
C LEU A 91 1.32 -3.56 -11.93
N GLU A 92 1.97 -2.89 -12.89
CA GLU A 92 3.04 -1.93 -12.63
C GLU A 92 2.55 -0.73 -11.80
N LYS A 93 1.41 -0.14 -12.20
CA LYS A 93 0.85 1.07 -11.56
C LYS A 93 0.24 0.79 -10.19
N SER A 94 -0.27 -0.41 -9.95
CA SER A 94 -0.92 -0.75 -8.67
C SER A 94 0.08 -1.08 -7.55
N LEU A 95 1.27 -1.62 -7.89
CA LEU A 95 2.21 -2.20 -6.92
C LEU A 95 2.52 -1.28 -5.74
N SER A 96 2.98 -0.05 -6.00
CA SER A 96 3.40 0.88 -4.94
C SER A 96 2.27 1.17 -3.94
N THR A 97 1.04 1.35 -4.44
CA THR A 97 -0.13 1.62 -3.60
C THR A 97 -0.55 0.41 -2.78
N LEU A 98 -0.40 -0.81 -3.31
CA LEU A 98 -0.66 -2.04 -2.56
C LEU A 98 0.39 -2.26 -1.46
N MET A 99 1.65 -1.88 -1.69
CA MET A 99 2.69 -1.95 -0.67
C MET A 99 2.45 -1.00 0.50
N VAL A 100 1.79 0.15 0.29
CA VAL A 100 1.34 1.00 1.41
C VAL A 100 0.30 0.26 2.27
N VAL A 101 -0.67 -0.39 1.64
CA VAL A 101 -1.67 -1.20 2.35
C VAL A 101 -1.01 -2.35 3.11
N PHE A 102 -0.09 -3.09 2.49
CA PHE A 102 0.59 -4.23 3.12
C PHE A 102 1.38 -3.80 4.35
N ARG A 103 2.03 -2.63 4.31
CA ARG A 103 2.69 -2.03 5.48
C ARG A 103 1.70 -1.69 6.59
N GLY A 104 0.56 -1.09 6.24
CA GLY A 104 -0.54 -0.84 7.18
C GLY A 104 -1.02 -2.12 7.86
N VAL A 105 -1.25 -3.18 7.09
CA VAL A 105 -1.66 -4.49 7.62
C VAL A 105 -0.59 -5.09 8.53
N SER A 106 0.69 -5.03 8.15
CA SER A 106 1.80 -5.50 9.00
C SER A 106 1.78 -4.80 10.37
N ARG A 107 1.61 -3.48 10.38
CA ARG A 107 1.54 -2.67 11.61
C ARG A 107 0.32 -2.98 12.45
N LEU A 108 -0.84 -3.19 11.82
CA LEU A 108 -2.06 -3.60 12.51
C LEU A 108 -1.84 -4.88 13.34
N PHE A 109 -0.91 -5.74 12.92
CA PHE A 109 -0.54 -6.95 13.64
C PHE A 109 0.71 -6.81 14.51
N GLY A 110 1.12 -5.58 14.84
CA GLY A 110 2.22 -5.30 15.76
C GLY A 110 3.61 -5.54 15.19
N HIS A 111 3.76 -5.72 13.87
CA HIS A 111 5.05 -5.91 13.23
C HIS A 111 5.55 -4.61 12.60
N VAL A 112 6.86 -4.36 12.72
CA VAL A 112 7.53 -3.34 11.91
C VAL A 112 7.63 -3.87 10.48
N PRO A 113 7.03 -3.18 9.49
CA PRO A 113 7.05 -3.67 8.12
C PRO A 113 8.45 -3.61 7.52
N SER A 114 8.83 -4.67 6.79
CA SER A 114 10.06 -4.66 6.00
C SER A 114 10.02 -3.58 4.91
N GLN A 115 11.19 -3.03 4.61
CA GLN A 115 11.40 -2.12 3.48
C GLN A 115 11.59 -2.87 2.17
N ASP A 116 11.91 -4.16 2.23
CA ASP A 116 11.93 -5.02 1.05
C ASP A 116 10.51 -5.49 0.75
N TYR A 117 10.04 -5.18 -0.46
CA TYR A 117 8.68 -5.52 -0.89
C TYR A 117 8.46 -7.04 -0.97
N GLU A 118 9.47 -7.84 -1.36
CA GLU A 118 9.31 -9.30 -1.40
C GLU A 118 9.17 -9.86 0.02
N GLU A 119 9.98 -9.39 0.97
CA GLU A 119 9.89 -9.82 2.37
C GLU A 119 8.55 -9.42 3.00
N LEU A 120 8.13 -8.16 2.81
CA LEU A 120 6.84 -7.66 3.26
C LEU A 120 5.68 -8.50 2.71
N THR A 121 5.68 -8.75 1.39
CA THR A 121 4.65 -9.57 0.74
C THR A 121 4.66 -11.00 1.29
N ARG A 122 5.82 -11.64 1.42
CA ARG A 122 5.90 -13.03 1.89
C ARG A 122 5.42 -13.19 3.33
N SER A 123 5.82 -12.27 4.20
CA SER A 123 5.37 -12.26 5.60
C SER A 123 3.84 -12.13 5.69
N LEU A 124 3.25 -11.21 4.92
CA LEU A 124 1.81 -11.04 4.90
C LEU A 124 1.08 -12.23 4.26
N ALA A 125 1.62 -12.78 3.17
CA ALA A 125 1.09 -13.93 2.47
C ALA A 125 1.02 -15.18 3.35
N GLN A 126 2.07 -15.43 4.15
CA GLN A 126 2.10 -16.51 5.13
C GLN A 126 0.98 -16.34 6.16
N ARG A 127 0.74 -15.12 6.62
CA ARG A 127 -0.24 -14.82 7.67
C ARG A 127 -1.68 -14.88 7.17
N ALA A 128 -1.94 -14.29 6.01
CA ALA A 128 -3.26 -14.24 5.39
C ALA A 128 -3.57 -15.44 4.48
N SER A 129 -2.63 -16.39 4.33
CA SER A 129 -2.80 -17.61 3.52
C SER A 129 -3.16 -17.33 2.06
N PHE A 130 -2.38 -16.49 1.38
CA PHE A 130 -2.44 -16.30 -0.07
C PHE A 130 -1.08 -16.58 -0.72
N SER A 131 -1.03 -16.75 -2.05
CA SER A 131 0.26 -16.92 -2.75
C SER A 131 0.98 -15.58 -2.93
N PRO A 132 2.25 -15.43 -2.47
CA PRO A 132 3.03 -14.21 -2.69
C PRO A 132 3.52 -14.07 -4.13
N ASP A 133 3.50 -15.14 -4.92
CA ASP A 133 4.22 -15.23 -6.21
C ASP A 133 3.80 -14.17 -7.23
N PRO A 134 2.50 -13.83 -7.40
CA PRO A 134 2.10 -12.78 -8.33
C PRO A 134 2.78 -11.44 -8.00
N PHE A 135 2.76 -11.04 -6.73
CA PHE A 135 3.41 -9.80 -6.27
C PHE A 135 4.92 -9.86 -6.42
N VAL A 136 5.55 -10.97 -6.04
CA VAL A 136 7.00 -11.15 -6.16
C VAL A 136 7.44 -11.00 -7.61
N LYS A 137 6.71 -11.59 -8.57
CA LYS A 137 7.01 -11.44 -10.01
C LYS A 137 6.96 -9.97 -10.44
N VAL A 138 5.93 -9.23 -10.04
CA VAL A 138 5.79 -7.80 -10.39
C VAL A 138 6.87 -6.96 -9.71
N ILE A 139 7.24 -7.26 -8.47
CA ILE A 139 8.34 -6.59 -7.76
C ILE A 139 9.66 -6.79 -8.51
N ARG A 140 9.96 -8.02 -8.94
CA ARG A 140 11.18 -8.33 -9.71
C ARG A 140 11.17 -7.69 -11.08
N HIS A 141 10.01 -7.65 -11.73
CA HIS A 141 9.79 -6.91 -12.98
C HIS A 141 10.10 -5.43 -12.85
N MET A 142 9.54 -4.78 -11.83
CA MET A 142 9.79 -3.36 -11.56
C MET A 142 11.26 -3.07 -11.17
N ARG A 143 11.97 -4.05 -10.61
CA ARG A 143 13.40 -3.98 -10.31
C ARG A 143 14.30 -4.29 -11.51
N GLY A 144 13.74 -4.75 -12.63
CA GLY A 144 14.49 -5.21 -13.81
C GLY A 144 15.22 -6.53 -13.61
N ALA A 145 14.92 -7.27 -12.53
CA ALA A 145 15.55 -8.56 -12.21
C ALA A 145 14.92 -9.74 -12.98
N GLU A 146 13.65 -9.59 -13.34
CA GLU A 146 12.88 -10.52 -14.17
C GLU A 146 12.05 -9.68 -15.14
N LYS A 147 11.56 -10.23 -16.24
CA LYS A 147 10.63 -9.51 -17.12
C LYS A 147 9.37 -10.32 -17.26
N ILE A 148 8.23 -9.70 -16.99
CA ILE A 148 6.92 -10.31 -17.25
C ILE A 148 6.61 -10.19 -18.75
N PRO A 149 6.47 -11.31 -19.49
CA PRO A 149 5.91 -11.30 -20.83
C PRO A 149 4.46 -10.79 -20.79
N ARG A 150 4.02 -10.08 -21.83
CA ARG A 150 2.69 -9.45 -21.81
C ARG A 150 1.59 -10.51 -21.76
N GLU A 151 1.81 -11.64 -22.44
CA GLU A 151 0.96 -12.82 -22.45
C GLU A 151 0.70 -13.42 -21.06
N ASP A 152 1.62 -13.23 -20.12
CA ASP A 152 1.49 -13.73 -18.75
C ASP A 152 0.74 -12.76 -17.82
N ALA A 153 0.50 -11.52 -18.26
CA ALA A 153 -0.07 -10.46 -17.43
C ALA A 153 -1.46 -10.83 -16.89
N ALA A 154 -2.29 -11.50 -17.69
CA ALA A 154 -3.63 -11.93 -17.29
C ALA A 154 -3.58 -12.88 -16.08
N GLY A 155 -2.77 -13.94 -16.14
CA GLY A 155 -2.66 -14.91 -15.05
C GLY A 155 -2.05 -14.32 -13.77
N ILE A 156 -1.13 -13.36 -13.91
CA ILE A 156 -0.57 -12.65 -12.76
C ILE A 156 -1.63 -11.72 -12.13
N LEU A 157 -2.45 -11.04 -12.94
CA LEU A 157 -3.56 -10.22 -12.45
C LEU A 157 -4.60 -11.03 -11.70
N GLU A 158 -4.95 -12.23 -12.18
CA GLU A 158 -5.85 -13.15 -11.48
C GLU A 158 -5.30 -13.50 -10.09
N GLY A 159 -4.00 -13.80 -9.99
CA GLY A 159 -3.34 -14.04 -8.71
C GLY A 159 -3.32 -12.80 -7.80
N TYR A 160 -3.13 -11.60 -8.36
CA TYR A 160 -3.23 -10.32 -7.63
C TYR A 160 -4.62 -10.12 -7.02
N LEU A 161 -5.67 -10.34 -7.82
CA LEU A 161 -7.06 -10.21 -7.39
C LEU A 161 -7.39 -11.22 -6.29
N ALA A 162 -7.08 -12.49 -6.50
CA ALA A 162 -7.35 -13.55 -5.53
C ALA A 162 -6.65 -13.29 -4.18
N ALA A 163 -5.40 -12.82 -4.21
CA ALA A 163 -4.67 -12.47 -3.00
C ALA A 163 -5.28 -11.26 -2.27
N MET A 164 -5.70 -10.22 -3.00
CA MET A 164 -6.38 -9.07 -2.40
C MET A 164 -7.75 -9.44 -1.81
N GLU A 165 -8.51 -10.31 -2.47
CA GLU A 165 -9.78 -10.85 -1.96
C GLU A 165 -9.56 -11.63 -0.66
N ARG A 166 -8.55 -12.50 -0.64
CA ARG A 166 -8.18 -13.24 0.57
C ARG A 166 -7.74 -12.30 1.70
N LEU A 167 -6.96 -11.27 1.39
CA LEU A 167 -6.53 -10.28 2.39
C LEU A 167 -7.72 -9.51 2.99
N VAL A 168 -8.69 -9.11 2.16
CA VAL A 168 -9.95 -8.50 2.64
C VAL A 168 -10.72 -9.46 3.55
N ALA A 169 -10.87 -10.73 3.14
CA ALA A 169 -11.54 -11.74 3.96
C ALA A 169 -10.83 -11.92 5.32
N TYR A 170 -9.50 -12.00 5.30
CA TYR A 170 -8.68 -12.13 6.51
C TYR A 170 -8.85 -10.96 7.48
N LEU A 171 -8.88 -9.72 6.97
CA LEU A 171 -9.11 -8.53 7.80
C LEU A 171 -10.52 -8.49 8.39
N ASN A 172 -11.52 -9.01 7.67
CA ASN A 172 -12.88 -9.15 8.19
C ASN A 172 -12.99 -10.23 9.29
N GLU A 173 -12.27 -11.35 9.15
CA GLU A 173 -12.21 -12.41 10.18
C GLU A 173 -11.56 -11.91 11.47
N TYR A 174 -10.55 -11.04 11.36
CA TYR A 174 -9.91 -10.37 12.48
C TYR A 174 -10.87 -9.46 13.28
N LYS A 175 -12.13 -9.26 12.86
CA LYS A 175 -13.15 -8.47 13.58
C LYS A 175 -13.71 -9.14 14.82
N SER A 176 -13.37 -10.41 15.08
CA SER A 176 -13.92 -11.19 16.20
C SER A 176 -13.01 -11.23 17.42
#